data_AF-A0A974T3F6-F1
#
_entry.id   AF-A0A974T3F6-F1
#
_cell.length_a   1.000
_cell.length_b   1.000
_cell.length_c   1.000
_cell.angle_alpha   90.00
_cell.angle_beta   90.00
_cell.angle_gamma   90.00
#
_symmetry.space_group_name_H-M   'P 1'
#
loop_
_entity.id
_entity.type
_entity.pdbx_description
1 polymer ?
#
loop_
_entity_poly.entity_id
_entity_poly.type
_entity_poly.pdbx_seq_one_letter_code
_entity_poly.pdbx_strand_id
1 'polypeptide(L)'
;MIRFLKALILLPIAILVVLLAVANRAPVTLSLDPFSQDAPEFATQLPLFAVIFAAVMLGVVIGGVASWLAQGKNRRAGRQSRREARQLRYETERLKTQSAPATTTLPATVPSSQARSF
;
A
#
# COMPACT_ATOMS: atom_id res chain seq x y z
N MET A 1 6.79 -3.39 15.83
CA MET A 1 7.89 -3.96 15.02
C MET A 1 8.21 -3.15 13.77
N ILE A 2 7.26 -2.90 12.85
CA ILE A 2 7.56 -2.18 11.59
C ILE A 2 8.16 -0.77 11.81
N ARG A 3 7.74 -0.05 12.85
CA ARG A 3 8.30 1.27 13.22
C ARG A 3 9.78 1.18 13.64
N PHE A 4 10.16 0.12 14.34
CA PHE A 4 11.53 -0.12 14.76
C PHE A 4 12.42 -0.45 13.56
N LEU A 5 11.97 -1.34 12.66
CA LEU A 5 12.70 -1.67 11.44
C LEU A 5 12.86 -0.44 10.52
N LYS A 6 11.81 0.38 10.40
CA LYS A 6 11.89 1.67 9.70
C LYS A 6 12.94 2.59 10.33
N ALA A 7 12.94 2.75 11.65
CA ALA A 7 13.93 3.59 12.33
C ALA A 7 15.36 3.04 12.16
N LEU A 8 15.53 1.71 12.24
CA LEU A 8 16.81 1.03 12.05
C LEU A 8 17.40 1.24 10.65
N ILE A 9 16.55 1.37 9.63
CA ILE A 9 16.97 1.66 8.25
C ILE A 9 17.14 3.17 8.03
N LEU A 10 16.21 3.99 8.54
CA LEU A 10 16.19 5.43 8.26
C LEU A 10 17.29 6.18 9.00
N LEU A 11 17.66 5.74 10.21
CA LEU A 11 18.71 6.36 11.01
C LEU A 11 20.09 6.33 10.32
N PRO A 12 20.63 5.19 9.84
CA PRO A 12 21.91 5.17 9.15
C PRO A 12 21.85 5.94 7.82
N ILE A 13 20.73 5.90 7.10
CA ILE A 13 20.55 6.73 5.89
C ILE A 13 20.64 8.22 6.25
N ALA A 14 19.96 8.66 7.32
CA ALA A 14 20.01 10.04 7.77
C ALA A 14 21.44 10.46 8.16
N ILE A 15 22.19 9.59 8.85
CA ILE A 15 23.59 9.84 9.19
C ILE A 15 24.44 10.01 7.92
N LEU A 16 24.31 9.11 6.94
CA LEU A 16 25.03 9.22 5.67
C LEU A 16 24.72 10.52 4.93
N VAL A 17 23.45 10.92 4.91
CA VAL A 17 23.02 12.18 4.29
C VAL A 17 23.63 13.38 5.01
N VAL A 18 23.66 13.38 6.34
CA VAL A 18 24.29 14.45 7.13
C VAL A 18 25.80 14.49 6.88
N LEU A 19 26.48 13.34 6.86
CA LEU A 19 27.91 13.27 6.56
C LEU A 19 28.23 13.79 5.15
N LEU A 20 27.44 13.39 4.16
CA LEU A 20 27.54 13.92 2.80
C LEU A 20 27.36 15.43 2.79
N ALA A 21 26.41 15.95 3.59
CA ALA A 21 26.14 17.38 3.66
C ALA A 21 27.30 18.17 4.28
N VAL A 22 27.84 17.69 5.41
CA VAL A 22 28.96 18.33 6.11
C VAL A 22 30.23 18.26 5.26
N ALA A 23 30.51 17.12 4.62
CA ALA A 23 31.68 16.94 3.77
C ALA A 23 31.61 17.81 2.50
N ASN A 24 30.42 17.99 1.94
CA ASN A 24 30.20 18.76 0.70
C ASN A 24 29.53 20.11 0.98
N ARG A 25 30.05 20.84 1.97
CA ARG A 25 29.64 22.21 2.29
C ARG A 25 30.21 23.27 1.33
N ALA A 26 31.22 22.90 0.54
CA ALA A 26 31.84 23.79 -0.42
C ALA A 26 30.80 24.18 -1.50
N PRO A 27 30.77 25.46 -1.92
CA PRO A 27 29.90 25.88 -3.01
C PRO A 27 30.32 25.19 -4.30
N VAL A 28 29.37 24.55 -4.98
CA VAL A 28 29.54 23.95 -6.30
C VAL A 28 28.72 24.75 -7.29
N THR A 29 29.28 25.03 -8.46
CA THR A 29 28.56 25.67 -9.55
C THR A 29 27.56 24.68 -10.13
N LEU A 30 26.27 24.90 -9.85
CA LEU A 30 25.18 24.18 -10.50
C LEU A 30 24.75 24.96 -11.73
N SER A 31 24.98 24.41 -12.93
CA SER A 31 24.40 24.93 -14.18
C SER A 31 23.13 24.16 -14.51
N LEU A 32 22.03 24.88 -14.77
CA LEU A 32 20.78 24.31 -15.25
C LEU A 32 20.64 24.41 -16.79
N ASP A 33 21.67 24.91 -17.47
CA ASP A 33 21.71 24.99 -18.93
C ASP A 33 22.53 23.83 -19.52
N PRO A 34 21.90 22.91 -20.29
CA PRO A 34 22.60 21.80 -20.92
C PRO A 34 23.31 22.16 -22.24
N PHE A 35 23.14 23.37 -22.77
CA PHE A 35 23.62 23.80 -24.10
C PHE A 35 24.68 24.91 -24.04
N SER A 36 24.68 25.76 -23.01
CA SER A 36 25.70 26.81 -22.86
C SER A 36 26.91 26.29 -22.06
N GLN A 37 28.06 26.09 -22.70
CA GLN A 37 29.31 25.73 -22.00
C GLN A 37 30.08 26.95 -21.48
N ASP A 38 29.97 28.09 -22.18
CA ASP A 38 30.88 29.24 -21.96
C ASP A 38 30.26 30.37 -21.10
N ALA A 39 28.92 30.44 -21.02
CA ALA A 39 28.21 31.45 -20.23
C ALA A 39 26.86 30.89 -19.74
N PRO A 40 26.85 30.02 -18.72
CA PRO A 40 25.60 29.54 -18.15
C PRO A 40 24.86 30.67 -17.44
N GLU A 41 23.88 31.28 -18.12
CA GLU A 41 23.00 32.32 -17.55
C GLU A 41 22.26 31.82 -16.30
N PHE A 42 22.07 30.50 -16.20
CA PHE A 42 21.45 29.80 -15.08
C PHE A 42 22.46 28.98 -14.25
N ALA A 43 23.68 29.49 -14.07
CA ALA A 43 24.61 28.95 -13.09
C ALA A 43 24.46 29.62 -11.72
N THR A 44 24.23 28.84 -10.68
CA THR A 44 24.24 29.34 -9.30
C THR A 44 25.18 28.51 -8.44
N GLN A 45 25.94 29.17 -7.57
CA GLN A 45 26.82 28.51 -6.61
C GLN A 45 26.03 28.15 -5.36
N LEU A 46 25.80 26.86 -5.16
CA LEU A 46 25.18 26.34 -3.93
C LEU A 46 25.97 25.14 -3.43
N PRO A 47 25.97 24.88 -2.11
CA PRO A 47 26.47 23.62 -1.59
C PRO A 47 25.71 22.43 -2.19
N LEU A 48 26.43 21.38 -2.59
CA LEU A 48 25.84 20.20 -3.25
C LEU A 48 24.71 19.56 -2.43
N PHE A 49 24.84 19.59 -1.10
CA PHE A 49 23.83 19.03 -0.21
C PHE A 49 22.47 19.71 -0.36
N ALA A 50 22.43 21.03 -0.56
CA ALA A 50 21.19 21.77 -0.71
C ALA A 50 20.45 21.33 -1.97
N VAL A 51 21.17 21.10 -3.06
CA VAL A 51 20.63 20.61 -4.33
C VAL A 51 20.03 19.21 -4.16
N ILE A 52 20.76 18.29 -3.53
CA ILE A 52 20.29 16.92 -3.28
C ILE A 52 19.04 16.93 -2.39
N PHE A 53 19.04 17.69 -1.30
CA PHE A 53 17.87 17.79 -0.43
C PHE A 53 16.66 18.38 -1.14
N ALA A 54 16.84 19.42 -1.95
CA ALA A 54 15.75 20.00 -2.73
C ALA A 54 15.16 18.98 -3.73
N ALA A 55 16.01 18.22 -4.42
CA ALA A 55 15.58 17.16 -5.34
C ALA A 55 14.80 16.05 -4.62
N VAL A 56 15.28 15.59 -3.46
CA VAL A 56 14.59 14.58 -2.64
C VAL A 56 13.25 15.11 -2.14
N MET A 57 13.21 16.34 -1.61
CA MET A 57 11.98 17.01 -1.16
C MET A 57 10.96 17.08 -2.29
N LEU A 58 11.38 17.51 -3.48
CA LEU A 58 10.52 17.57 -4.66
C LEU A 58 9.97 16.18 -5.02
N GLY A 59 10.83 15.16 -5.02
CA GLY A 59 10.41 13.77 -5.25
C GLY A 59 9.39 13.27 -4.22
N VAL A 60 9.57 13.59 -2.94
CA VAL A 60 8.62 13.24 -1.87
C VAL A 60 7.28 13.96 -2.06
N VAL A 61 7.30 15.25 -2.42
CA VAL A 61 6.07 16.01 -2.68
C VAL A 61 5.32 15.42 -3.87
N ILE A 62 6.00 15.18 -4.99
CA ILE A 62 5.40 14.60 -6.20
C ILE A 62 4.85 13.20 -5.89
N GLY A 63 5.64 12.34 -5.25
CA GLY A 63 5.21 10.99 -4.85
C GLY A 63 4.04 11.02 -3.88
N GLY A 64 4.05 11.96 -2.93
CA GLY A 64 2.96 12.20 -1.99
C GLY A 64 1.67 12.59 -2.70
N VAL A 65 1.73 13.59 -3.59
CA VAL A 65 0.58 14.04 -4.39
C VAL A 65 0.07 12.91 -5.28
N ALA A 66 0.95 12.20 -5.98
CA ALA A 66 0.58 11.06 -6.83
C ALA A 66 -0.11 9.96 -6.02
N SER A 67 0.43 9.61 -4.84
CA SER A 67 -0.17 8.63 -3.94
C SER A 67 -1.53 9.09 -3.41
N TRP A 68 -1.69 10.38 -3.12
CA TRP A 68 -2.95 10.95 -2.66
C TRP A 68 -4.03 10.92 -3.73
N LEU A 69 -3.68 11.24 -4.98
CA LEU A 69 -4.58 11.14 -6.13
C LEU A 69 -4.96 9.68 -6.41
N ALA A 70 -4.00 8.76 -6.38
CA ALA A 70 -4.23 7.33 -6.56
C ALA A 70 -5.14 6.75 -5.46
N GLN A 71 -4.87 7.08 -4.20
CA GLN A 71 -5.65 6.63 -3.05
C GLN A 71 -7.03 7.32 -2.98
N GLY A 72 -7.14 8.55 -3.52
CA GLY A 72 -8.39 9.30 -3.65
C GLY A 72 -9.43 8.58 -4.53
N LYS A 73 -8.99 7.98 -5.65
CA LYS A 73 -9.83 7.14 -6.52
C LYS A 73 -10.35 5.89 -5.78
N ASN A 74 -9.53 5.30 -4.92
CA ASN A 74 -9.87 4.10 -4.14
C ASN A 74 -10.88 4.33 -2.99
N ARG A 75 -11.08 5.57 -2.54
CA ARG A 75 -12.08 5.88 -1.49
C ARG A 75 -13.53 5.63 -1.94
N ARG A 76 -13.82 5.65 -3.26
CA ARG A 76 -15.14 5.28 -3.81
C ARG A 76 -15.30 3.76 -3.91
N ALA A 77 -14.26 3.06 -4.38
CA ALA A 77 -14.24 1.60 -4.50
C ALA A 77 -14.39 0.89 -3.12
N GLY A 78 -13.77 1.42 -2.07
CA GLY A 78 -13.89 0.85 -0.72
C GLY A 78 -15.31 0.87 -0.14
N ARG A 79 -16.18 1.80 -0.58
CA ARG A 79 -17.58 1.85 -0.16
C ARG A 79 -18.46 0.92 -0.98
N GLN A 80 -18.19 0.79 -2.29
CA GLN A 80 -18.89 -0.15 -3.18
C GLN A 80 -18.57 -1.60 -2.83
N SER A 81 -17.29 -1.95 -2.67
CA SER A 81 -16.86 -3.29 -2.25
C SER A 81 -17.46 -3.72 -0.91
N ARG A 82 -17.58 -2.80 0.07
CA ARG A 82 -18.27 -3.06 1.34
C ARG A 82 -19.78 -3.27 1.21
N ARG A 83 -20.42 -2.69 0.19
CA ARG A 83 -21.86 -2.88 -0.08
C ARG A 83 -22.09 -4.22 -0.77
N GLU A 84 -21.31 -4.53 -1.80
CA GLU A 84 -21.35 -5.82 -2.50
C GLU A 84 -21.05 -6.99 -1.55
N ALA A 85 -20.03 -6.88 -0.70
CA ALA A 85 -19.72 -7.90 0.29
C ALA A 85 -20.85 -8.12 1.31
N ARG A 86 -21.65 -7.09 1.63
CA ARG A 86 -22.84 -7.24 2.47
C ARG A 86 -23.99 -7.90 1.72
N GLN A 87 -24.24 -7.51 0.48
CA GLN A 87 -25.28 -8.11 -0.35
C GLN A 87 -25.01 -9.60 -0.57
N LEU A 88 -23.79 -9.96 -0.97
CA LEU A 88 -23.35 -11.36 -1.11
C LEU A 88 -23.54 -12.15 0.20
N ARG A 89 -23.18 -11.58 1.35
CA ARG A 89 -23.40 -12.23 2.65
C ARG A 89 -24.90 -12.44 2.93
N TYR A 90 -25.74 -11.44 2.69
CA TYR A 90 -27.19 -11.56 2.86
C TYR A 90 -27.80 -12.61 1.94
N GLU A 91 -27.34 -12.70 0.69
CA GLU A 91 -27.78 -13.72 -0.26
C GLU A 91 -27.34 -15.12 0.20
N THR A 92 -26.12 -15.30 0.69
CA THR A 92 -25.68 -16.60 1.23
C THR A 92 -26.46 -17.02 2.48
N GLU A 93 -26.79 -16.08 3.36
CA GLU A 93 -27.64 -16.34 4.55
C GLU A 93 -29.08 -16.67 4.14
N ARG A 94 -29.64 -15.94 3.17
CA ARG A 94 -30.97 -16.21 2.59
C ARG A 94 -31.02 -17.60 1.96
N LEU A 95 -30.04 -17.95 1.14
CA LEU A 95 -29.95 -19.26 0.49
C LEU A 95 -29.75 -20.38 1.51
N LYS A 96 -28.92 -20.18 2.54
CA LYS A 96 -28.79 -21.15 3.65
C LYS A 96 -30.09 -21.35 4.41
N THR A 97 -30.84 -20.27 4.67
CA THR A 97 -32.12 -20.33 5.38
C THR A 97 -33.21 -20.96 4.51
N GLN A 98 -33.21 -20.71 3.19
CA GLN A 98 -34.16 -21.32 2.24
C GLN A 98 -33.84 -22.80 1.96
N SER A 99 -32.57 -23.20 1.98
CA SER A 99 -32.14 -24.60 1.88
C SER A 99 -32.34 -25.39 3.19
N ALA A 100 -32.75 -24.74 4.27
CA ALA A 100 -33.20 -25.37 5.51
C ALA A 100 -34.74 -25.26 5.60
N PRO A 101 -35.46 -26.06 4.79
CA PRO A 101 -36.01 -27.28 5.36
C PRO A 101 -36.05 -28.41 4.32
N ALA A 102 -35.01 -29.23 4.31
CA ALA A 102 -35.19 -30.66 4.13
C ALA A 102 -34.35 -31.29 5.24
N THR A 103 -34.97 -31.45 6.40
CA THR A 103 -34.57 -32.51 7.32
C THR A 103 -34.55 -33.77 6.48
N THR A 104 -33.37 -34.17 6.02
CA THR A 104 -33.10 -35.54 5.59
C THR A 104 -33.22 -36.38 6.87
N THR A 105 -34.46 -36.60 7.31
CA THR A 105 -34.79 -37.76 8.13
C THR A 105 -34.55 -38.95 7.22
N LEU A 106 -33.33 -39.48 7.24
CA LEU A 106 -33.09 -40.85 6.81
C LEU A 106 -34.09 -41.71 7.60
N PRO A 107 -35.05 -42.39 6.96
CA PRO A 107 -35.97 -43.24 7.68
C PRO A 107 -35.17 -44.41 8.25
N ALA A 108 -34.87 -44.34 9.54
CA ALA A 108 -34.43 -45.48 10.33
C ALA A 108 -35.63 -46.40 10.55
N THR A 109 -36.06 -47.09 9.51
CA THR A 109 -37.04 -48.17 9.62
C THR A 109 -36.64 -49.30 8.68
N VAL A 110 -35.80 -50.19 9.19
CA VAL A 110 -35.82 -51.60 8.78
C VAL A 110 -36.01 -52.41 10.07
N PRO A 111 -37.24 -52.77 10.46
CA PRO A 111 -37.42 -53.82 11.45
C PRO A 111 -37.08 -55.16 10.77
N SER A 112 -35.99 -55.79 11.18
CA SER A 112 -35.68 -57.16 10.82
C SER A 112 -36.72 -58.09 11.46
N SER A 113 -37.76 -58.40 10.71
CA SER A 113 -38.70 -59.48 10.99
C SER A 113 -38.06 -60.83 10.65
N GLN A 114 -38.28 -61.80 11.55
CA GLN A 114 -38.11 -63.25 11.39
C GLN A 114 -36.70 -63.87 11.45
N ALA A 115 -36.44 -64.53 12.59
CA ALA A 115 -35.95 -65.90 12.58
C ALA A 115 -36.90 -66.75 13.45
N ARG A 116 -37.71 -67.59 12.79
CA ARG A 116 -38.49 -68.66 13.40
C ARG A 116 -37.51 -69.69 13.98
N SER A 117 -37.60 -69.99 15.27
CA SER A 117 -37.14 -71.26 15.81
C SER A 117 -38.32 -72.23 15.83
N PHE A 118 -38.18 -73.34 15.11
CA PHE A 118 -38.87 -74.60 15.40
C PHE A 118 -38.06 -75.38 16.43
#